data_AF-A0A2V9TKT5-F1
#
_entry.id   AF-A0A2V9TKT5-F1
#
_cell.length_a   1.000
_cell.length_b   1.000
_cell.length_c   1.000
_cell.angle_alpha   90.00
_cell.angle_beta   90.00
_cell.angle_gamma   90.00
#
_symmetry.space_group_name_H-M   'P 1'
#
loop_
_entity.id
_entity.type
_entity.pdbx_description
1 polymer ?
#
loop_
_entity_poly.entity_id
_entity_poly.type
_entity_poly.pdbx_seq_one_letter_code
_entity_poly.pdbx_strand_id
1 'polypeptide(L)'
;MAYRVILTPEAEADLRTAYRYIRRHAHRAAREWIRRARQSVKTLSHHPERCPLARESVSFDEAIRELLFGTGNRGTYRILFTVIGKSVYILHV
;
A
#
# COMPACT_ATOMS: atom_id res chain seq x y z
N MET A 1 -7.88 17.75 6.57
CA MET A 1 -7.00 17.34 7.69
C MET A 1 -5.99 16.32 7.17
N ALA A 2 -4.77 16.27 7.73
CA ALA A 2 -3.75 15.31 7.29
C ALA A 2 -3.63 14.13 8.27
N TYR A 3 -3.78 12.90 7.78
CA TYR A 3 -3.48 11.67 8.51
C TYR A 3 -1.96 11.40 8.47
N ARG A 4 -1.42 10.84 9.56
CA ARG A 4 -0.05 10.34 9.62
C ARG A 4 -0.02 8.93 9.01
N VAL A 5 0.75 8.73 7.95
CA VAL A 5 0.91 7.41 7.35
C VAL A 5 2.10 6.69 8.00
N ILE A 6 1.86 5.49 8.50
CA ILE A 6 2.81 4.65 9.22
C ILE A 6 2.95 3.34 8.45
N LEU A 7 4.18 3.01 8.07
CA LEU A 7 4.51 1.74 7.43
C LEU A 7 4.86 0.72 8.53
N THR A 8 4.16 -0.41 8.58
CA THR A 8 4.51 -1.48 9.51
C THR A 8 5.76 -2.23 9.03
N PRO A 9 6.45 -2.98 9.91
CA PRO A 9 7.57 -3.83 9.53
C PRO A 9 7.23 -4.84 8.42
N GLU A 10 6.02 -5.39 8.44
CA GLU A 10 5.49 -6.34 7.47
C GLU A 10 5.37 -5.68 6.09
N ALA A 11 4.68 -4.53 6.01
CA ALA A 11 4.57 -3.77 4.76
C ALA A 11 5.94 -3.34 4.21
N GLU A 12 6.90 -3.01 5.09
CA GLU A 12 8.26 -2.70 4.66
C GLU A 12 8.98 -3.94 4.10
N ALA A 13 8.77 -5.11 4.69
CA ALA A 13 9.28 -6.38 4.17
C ALA A 13 8.67 -6.74 2.81
N ASP A 14 7.36 -6.54 2.63
CA ASP A 14 6.64 -6.76 1.37
C ASP A 14 7.21 -5.87 0.26
N LEU A 15 7.34 -4.55 0.53
CA LEU A 15 7.94 -3.60 -0.41
C LEU A 15 9.37 -3.97 -0.80
N ARG A 16 10.21 -4.40 0.16
CA ARG A 16 11.58 -4.84 -0.12
C ARG A 16 11.60 -6.10 -0.98
N THR A 17 10.74 -7.06 -0.69
CA THR A 17 10.65 -8.33 -1.42
C THR A 17 10.21 -8.09 -2.86
N ALA A 18 9.12 -7.35 -3.06
CA ALA A 18 8.63 -6.97 -4.39
C ALA A 18 9.68 -6.16 -5.18
N TYR A 19 10.31 -5.16 -4.55
CA TYR A 19 11.36 -4.38 -5.21
C TYR A 19 12.53 -5.24 -5.66
N ARG A 20 13.02 -6.15 -4.81
CA ARG A 20 14.12 -7.07 -5.16
C ARG A 20 13.72 -8.00 -6.30
N TYR A 21 12.51 -8.54 -6.27
CA TYR A 21 11.99 -9.39 -7.34
C TYR A 21 11.97 -8.66 -8.69
N ILE A 22 11.37 -7.47 -8.74
CA ILE A 22 11.29 -6.68 -9.98
C ILE A 22 12.71 -6.28 -10.44
N ARG A 23 13.59 -5.89 -9.52
CA ARG A 23 14.95 -5.43 -9.84
C ARG A 23 15.78 -6.52 -10.52
N ARG A 24 15.60 -7.79 -10.15
CA ARG A 24 16.28 -8.93 -10.81
C ARG A 24 15.97 -9.03 -12.30
N HIS A 25 14.79 -8.57 -12.73
CA HIS A 25 14.35 -8.64 -14.12
C HIS A 25 14.53 -7.30 -14.85
N ALA A 26 14.28 -6.18 -14.17
CA ALA A 26 14.37 -4.84 -14.76
C ALA A 26 14.60 -3.75 -13.71
N HIS A 27 15.84 -3.24 -13.63
CA HIS A 27 16.23 -2.21 -12.66
C HIS A 27 15.41 -0.91 -12.76
N ARG A 28 15.16 -0.41 -13.98
CA ARG A 28 14.35 0.81 -14.19
C ARG A 28 12.90 0.60 -13.75
N ALA A 29 12.32 -0.57 -14.05
CA ALA A 29 10.97 -0.89 -13.65
C ALA A 29 10.82 -0.94 -12.12
N ALA A 30 11.82 -1.49 -11.41
CA ALA A 30 11.81 -1.53 -9.95
C ALA A 30 11.80 -0.14 -9.31
N ARG A 31 12.60 0.80 -9.85
CA ARG A 31 12.62 2.20 -9.41
C ARG A 31 11.28 2.90 -9.64
N GLU A 32 10.69 2.70 -10.82
CA GLU A 32 9.37 3.26 -11.13
C GLU A 32 8.28 2.67 -10.25
N TRP A 33 8.33 1.36 -10.00
CA TRP A 33 7.37 0.67 -9.14
C TRP A 33 7.39 1.19 -7.70
N ILE A 34 8.56 1.29 -7.06
CA ILE A 34 8.65 1.79 -5.68
C ILE A 34 8.26 3.28 -5.58
N ARG A 35 8.55 4.07 -6.62
CA ARG A 35 8.10 5.47 -6.68
C ARG A 35 6.57 5.55 -6.71
N ARG A 36 5.92 4.74 -7.54
CA ARG A 36 4.45 4.66 -7.62
C ARG A 36 3.84 4.18 -6.30
N ALA A 37 4.39 3.14 -5.68
CA ALA A 37 3.93 2.66 -4.37
C ALA A 37 3.95 3.78 -3.33
N ARG A 38 5.08 4.52 -3.22
CA ARG A 38 5.20 5.67 -2.30
C ARG A 38 4.21 6.79 -2.61
N GLN A 39 4.01 7.13 -3.89
CA GLN A 39 3.04 8.13 -4.29
C GLN A 39 1.62 7.72 -3.91
N SER A 40 1.23 6.47 -4.15
CA SER A 40 -0.06 5.91 -3.77
C SER A 40 -0.29 6.00 -2.26
N VAL A 41 0.66 5.51 -1.46
CA VAL A 41 0.61 5.56 0.02
C VAL A 41 0.49 7.00 0.51
N LYS A 42 1.22 7.96 -0.10
CA LYS A 42 1.14 9.38 0.26
C LYS A 42 -0.27 9.95 0.09
N THR A 43 -1.06 9.49 -0.88
CA THR A 43 -2.45 9.98 -1.06
C THR A 43 -3.35 9.67 0.13
N LEU A 44 -3.02 8.65 0.92
CA LEU A 44 -3.78 8.26 2.11
C LEU A 44 -3.66 9.28 3.25
N SER A 45 -2.71 10.21 3.19
CA SER A 45 -2.62 11.28 4.19
C SER A 45 -3.78 12.27 4.11
N HIS A 46 -4.56 12.32 3.02
CA HIS A 46 -5.64 13.30 2.87
C HIS A 46 -7.03 12.68 2.99
N HIS A 47 -7.26 11.57 2.28
CA HIS A 47 -8.57 10.92 2.21
C HIS A 47 -8.43 9.39 2.20
N PRO A 48 -8.00 8.76 3.29
CA PRO A 48 -7.83 7.30 3.34
C PRO A 48 -9.17 6.56 3.21
N GLU A 49 -10.26 7.16 3.69
CA GLU A 49 -11.61 6.59 3.68
C GLU A 49 -12.23 6.49 2.27
N ARG A 50 -11.63 7.13 1.26
CA ARG A 50 -12.05 6.99 -0.15
C ARG A 50 -11.85 5.56 -0.69
N CYS A 51 -11.00 4.79 -0.03
CA CYS A 51 -10.64 3.44 -0.44
C CYS A 51 -11.69 2.46 0.09
N PRO A 52 -12.17 1.50 -0.72
CA PRO A 52 -13.16 0.53 -0.27
C PRO A 52 -12.61 -0.37 0.84
N LEU A 53 -13.51 -1.03 1.56
CA LEU A 53 -13.14 -2.10 2.47
C LEU A 53 -12.55 -3.27 1.68
N ALA A 54 -11.48 -3.86 2.21
CA ALA A 54 -10.93 -5.09 1.71
C ALA A 54 -11.86 -6.25 2.07
N ARG A 55 -11.85 -7.32 1.27
CA ARG A 55 -12.65 -8.54 1.55
C ARG A 55 -12.33 -9.12 2.92
N GLU A 56 -11.06 -9.06 3.32
CA GLU A 56 -10.53 -9.56 4.57
C GLU A 56 -11.09 -8.79 5.78
N SER A 57 -11.62 -7.56 5.60
CA SER A 57 -12.15 -6.73 6.69
C SER A 57 -13.26 -7.39 7.49
N VAL A 58 -13.98 -8.37 6.93
CA VAL A 58 -15.04 -9.11 7.64
C VAL A 58 -14.50 -10.00 8.77
N SER A 59 -13.19 -10.25 8.78
CA SER A 59 -12.51 -11.13 9.73
C SER A 59 -11.79 -10.38 10.85
N PHE A 60 -11.88 -9.04 10.88
CA PHE A 60 -11.18 -8.19 11.85
C PHE A 60 -12.14 -7.16 12.44
N ASP A 61 -11.89 -6.75 13.68
CA ASP A 61 -12.68 -5.72 14.36
C ASP A 61 -12.43 -4.33 13.74
N GLU A 62 -11.17 -4.04 13.39
CA GLU A 62 -10.83 -2.83 12.67
C GLU A 62 -11.11 -2.96 11.17
N ALA A 63 -11.71 -1.92 10.60
CA ALA A 63 -11.93 -1.83 9.16
C ALA A 63 -10.59 -1.90 8.39
N ILE A 64 -10.42 -2.94 7.58
CA ILE A 64 -9.32 -3.06 6.63
C ILE A 64 -9.77 -2.49 5.29
N ARG A 65 -8.99 -1.57 4.75
CA ARG A 65 -9.22 -0.95 3.44
C ARG A 65 -8.13 -1.35 2.48
N GLU A 66 -8.44 -1.27 1.19
CA GLU A 66 -7.48 -1.55 0.13
C GLU A 66 -7.31 -0.39 -0.85
N LEU A 67 -6.07 -0.11 -1.20
CA LEU A 67 -5.71 0.80 -2.29
C LEU A 67 -5.00 0.00 -3.39
N LEU A 68 -5.60 -0.02 -4.57
CA LEU A 68 -5.01 -0.63 -5.75
C LEU A 68 -4.05 0.35 -6.43
N PHE A 69 -2.87 -0.13 -6.83
CA PHE A 69 -1.95 0.63 -7.68
C PHE A 69 -1.21 -0.27 -8.68
N GLY A 70 -0.70 0.34 -9.74
CA GLY A 70 -0.20 -0.40 -10.89
C GLY A 70 -1.30 -0.61 -11.92
N THR A 71 -0.92 -0.67 -13.19
CA THR A 71 -1.85 -0.80 -14.33
C THR A 71 -1.20 -1.60 -15.45
N GLY A 72 -2.05 -2.28 -16.24
CA GLY A 72 -1.66 -3.02 -17.44
C GLY A 72 -0.87 -4.30 -17.14
N ASN A 73 -0.01 -4.70 -18.09
CA ASN A 73 0.70 -5.99 -18.09
C ASN A 73 1.71 -6.16 -16.95
N ARG A 74 1.89 -5.16 -16.08
CA ARG A 74 2.84 -5.18 -14.97
C ARG A 74 2.22 -5.62 -13.63
N GLY A 75 0.93 -5.94 -13.64
CA GLY A 75 0.19 -6.38 -12.46
C GLY A 75 -0.39 -5.22 -11.64
N THR A 76 -1.50 -5.52 -10.96
CA THR A 76 -2.14 -4.65 -9.97
C THR A 76 -1.72 -5.12 -8.58
N TYR A 77 -1.24 -4.20 -7.75
CA TYR A 77 -0.80 -4.43 -6.38
C TYR A 77 -1.85 -3.89 -5.40
N ARG A 78 -1.97 -4.53 -4.23
CA ARG A 78 -2.95 -4.19 -3.17
C ARG A 78 -2.21 -3.67 -1.95
N ILE A 79 -2.42 -2.40 -1.60
CA ILE A 79 -1.99 -1.88 -0.30
C ILE A 79 -3.13 -2.09 0.68
N LEU A 80 -2.95 -2.99 1.64
CA LEU A 80 -3.90 -3.19 2.75
C LEU A 80 -3.54 -2.27 3.90
N PHE A 81 -4.53 -1.58 4.45
CA PHE A 81 -4.30 -0.64 5.53
C PHE A 81 -5.51 -0.51 6.45
N THR A 82 -5.28 -0.02 7.66
CA THR A 82 -6.34 0.40 8.58
C THR A 82 -6.17 1.86 9.00
N VAL A 83 -7.25 2.48 9.47
CA VAL A 83 -7.26 3.87 9.95
C VAL A 83 -7.63 3.84 11.43
N ILE A 84 -6.71 4.27 12.30
CA ILE A 84 -6.94 4.35 13.75
C ILE A 84 -6.65 5.79 14.18
N GLY A 85 -7.69 6.49 14.63
CA GLY A 85 -7.62 7.91 14.93
C GLY A 85 -7.18 8.74 13.72
N LYS A 86 -6.03 9.43 13.84
CA LYS A 86 -5.42 10.21 12.75
C LYS A 86 -4.23 9.50 12.10
N SER A 87 -4.12 8.19 12.26
CA SER A 87 -3.03 7.40 11.71
C SER A 87 -3.55 6.37 10.70
N VAL A 88 -2.85 6.25 9.58
CA VAL A 88 -3.06 5.20 8.57
C VAL A 88 -1.92 4.21 8.73
N TYR A 89 -2.24 2.96 9.10
CA TYR A 89 -1.27 1.89 9.25
C TYR A 89 -1.30 1.03 7.99
N ILE A 90 -0.21 1.04 7.23
CA ILE A 90 -0.04 0.16 6.07
C ILE A 90 0.39 -1.21 6.57
N LEU A 91 -0.46 -2.22 6.36
CA LEU A 91 -0.29 -3.57 6.89
C LEU A 91 0.50 -4.46 5.92
N HIS A 92 0.11 -4.44 4.63
CA HIS A 92 0.70 -5.28 3.57
C HIS A 92 0.66 -4.59 2.20
N VAL A 93 1.54 -4.99 1.27
CA VAL A 93 1.67 -4.46 -0.11
C VAL A 93 1.80 -5.54 -1.17
#